data_AF-A0A538FQ90-F1
#
_entry.id   AF-A0A538FQ90-F1
#
_cell.length_a   1.000
_cell.length_b   1.000
_cell.length_c   1.000
_cell.angle_alpha   90.00
_cell.angle_beta   90.00
_cell.angle_gamma   90.00
#
_symmetry.space_group_name_H-M   'P 1'
#
loop_
_entity.id
_entity.type
_entity.pdbx_description
1 polymer ?
#
loop_
_entity_poly.entity_id
_entity_poly.type
_entity_poly.pdbx_seq_one_letter_code
_entity_poly.pdbx_strand_id
1 'polypeptide(L)'
;MAFAVVSAGSTVNRQEAVLSLNDSYATLTRAVRQFQTESGACSSAGGLTCVEAADGRLATSFDKFSNDMSSTNFPSSSRVAADRLESVSSRLATLLHQVATVQSVADYRAQFSQFQPLGSEFDRDYHVLRTSLV
;
A
#
# COMPACT_ATOMS: atom_id res chain seq x y z
N MET A 1 -21.12 -35.53 24.76
CA MET A 1 -19.81 -35.59 24.06
C MET A 1 -19.59 -34.24 23.40
N ALA A 2 -18.69 -33.41 23.94
CA ALA A 2 -18.38 -32.10 23.39
C ALA A 2 -17.22 -32.26 22.39
N PHE A 3 -17.49 -32.00 21.11
CA PHE A 3 -16.43 -31.90 20.11
C PHE A 3 -15.75 -30.54 20.27
N ALA A 4 -14.52 -30.55 20.79
CA ALA A 4 -13.64 -29.41 20.66
C ALA A 4 -13.31 -29.26 19.16
N VAL A 5 -14.01 -28.34 18.48
CA VAL A 5 -13.65 -27.91 17.13
C VAL A 5 -12.43 -27.00 17.28
N VAL A 6 -11.27 -27.64 17.39
CA VAL A 6 -9.97 -27.01 17.54
C VAL A 6 -9.67 -26.21 16.26
N SER A 7 -9.78 -24.87 16.35
CA SER A 7 -8.76 -23.83 16.05
C SER A 7 -7.74 -23.99 14.91
N ALA A 8 -7.75 -25.07 14.15
CA ALA A 8 -6.88 -25.32 13.01
C ALA A 8 -7.22 -24.38 11.85
N GLY A 9 -8.51 -24.19 11.54
CA GLY A 9 -8.95 -23.29 10.47
C GLY A 9 -8.56 -21.82 10.72
N SER A 10 -8.65 -21.36 11.97
CA SER A 10 -8.25 -19.99 12.34
C SER A 10 -6.72 -19.79 12.28
N THR A 11 -5.96 -20.84 12.58
CA THR A 11 -4.49 -20.80 12.56
C THR A 11 -3.96 -20.84 11.12
N VAL A 12 -4.53 -21.70 10.27
CA VAL A 12 -4.20 -21.76 8.83
C VAL A 12 -4.52 -20.42 8.16
N ASN A 13 -5.72 -19.87 8.39
CA ASN A 13 -6.13 -18.59 7.80
C ASN A 13 -5.23 -17.42 8.25
N ARG A 14 -4.76 -17.42 9.51
CA ARG A 14 -3.82 -16.41 10.00
C ARG A 14 -2.46 -16.51 9.32
N GLN A 15 -1.92 -17.72 9.15
CA GLN A 15 -0.63 -17.92 8.50
C GLN A 15 -0.68 -17.53 7.02
N GLU A 16 -1.77 -17.88 6.31
CA GLU A 16 -2.02 -17.44 4.94
C GLU A 16 -2.11 -15.91 4.84
N ALA A 17 -2.85 -15.26 5.76
CA ALA A 17 -2.95 -13.81 5.79
C ALA A 17 -1.60 -13.11 6.03
N VAL A 18 -0.74 -13.67 6.91
CA VAL A 18 0.62 -13.16 7.13
C VAL A 18 1.48 -13.30 5.88
N LEU A 19 1.41 -14.45 5.20
CA LEU A 19 2.18 -14.68 3.97
C LEU A 19 1.73 -13.72 2.86
N SER A 20 0.41 -13.58 2.66
CA SER A 20 -0.17 -12.65 1.69
C SER A 20 0.26 -11.21 1.98
N LEU A 21 0.11 -10.74 3.23
CA LEU A 21 0.52 -9.41 3.65
C LEU A 21 2.01 -9.15 3.38
N ASN A 22 2.88 -10.11 3.72
CA ASN A 22 4.32 -9.95 3.53
C ASN A 22 4.71 -9.92 2.04
N ASP A 23 4.11 -10.75 1.21
CA ASP A 23 4.41 -10.78 -0.23
C ASP A 23 3.94 -9.50 -0.95
N SER A 24 2.71 -9.07 -0.68
CA SER A 24 2.18 -7.81 -1.20
C SER A 24 3.01 -6.62 -0.72
N TYR A 25 3.40 -6.59 0.56
CA TYR A 25 4.23 -5.50 1.11
C TYR A 25 5.65 -5.49 0.52
N ALA A 26 6.25 -6.67 0.32
CA ALA A 26 7.55 -6.78 -0.34
C ALA A 26 7.50 -6.29 -1.79
N THR A 27 6.42 -6.61 -2.51
CA THR A 27 6.18 -6.10 -3.87
C THR A 27 6.03 -4.58 -3.89
N LEU A 28 5.20 -4.03 -3.01
CA LEU A 28 5.03 -2.59 -2.89
C LEU A 28 6.34 -1.88 -2.50
N THR A 29 7.11 -2.45 -1.57
CA THR A 29 8.42 -1.90 -1.17
C THR A 29 9.39 -1.82 -2.34
N ARG A 30 9.41 -2.83 -3.22
CA ARG A 30 10.21 -2.79 -4.46
C ARG A 30 9.76 -1.65 -5.38
N ALA A 31 8.46 -1.47 -5.56
CA ALA A 31 7.90 -0.38 -6.35
C ALA A 31 8.25 1.00 -5.76
N VAL A 32 8.17 1.18 -4.44
CA VAL A 32 8.56 2.43 -3.76
C VAL A 32 10.05 2.73 -3.99
N ARG A 33 10.94 1.74 -3.89
CA ARG A 33 12.38 1.93 -4.15
C ARG A 33 12.66 2.29 -5.61
N GLN A 34 11.95 1.64 -6.53
CA GLN A 34 12.04 1.96 -7.96
C GLN A 34 11.57 3.39 -8.23
N PHE A 35 10.43 3.79 -7.66
CA PHE A 35 9.93 5.16 -7.74
C PHE A 35 10.95 6.20 -7.22
N GLN A 36 11.56 5.96 -6.06
CA GLN A 36 12.60 6.84 -5.50
C GLN A 36 13.81 6.99 -6.43
N THR A 37 14.21 5.91 -7.08
CA THR A 37 15.32 5.91 -8.04
C THR A 37 14.95 6.68 -9.31
N GLU A 38 13.77 6.42 -9.87
CA GLU A 38 13.27 7.05 -11.10
C GLU A 38 13.01 8.54 -10.91
N SER A 39 12.29 8.93 -9.85
CA SER A 39 12.03 10.33 -9.52
C SER A 39 13.31 11.12 -9.27
N GLY A 40 14.31 10.51 -8.62
CA GLY A 40 15.66 11.07 -8.50
C GLY A 40 16.31 11.35 -9.86
N ALA A 41 16.23 10.40 -10.80
CA ALA A 41 16.76 10.57 -12.16
C ALA A 41 15.97 11.60 -13.00
N CYS A 42 14.68 11.78 -12.74
CA CYS A 42 13.85 12.77 -13.44
C CYS A 42 14.34 14.21 -13.20
N SER A 43 14.93 14.50 -12.04
CA SER A 43 15.47 15.83 -11.70
C SER A 43 16.58 16.31 -12.65
N SER A 44 17.31 15.37 -13.26
CA SER A 44 18.46 15.66 -14.13
C SER A 44 18.11 15.82 -15.62
N ALA A 45 17.07 15.17 -16.13
CA ALA A 45 16.79 15.15 -17.58
C ALA A 45 15.31 14.94 -17.98
N GLY A 46 14.45 14.52 -17.04
CA GLY A 46 13.11 14.01 -17.36
C GLY A 46 11.98 15.01 -17.15
N GLY A 47 12.19 16.05 -16.32
CA GLY A 47 11.16 17.05 -16.04
C GLY A 47 9.89 16.46 -15.42
N LEU A 48 8.77 17.18 -15.56
CA LEU A 48 7.49 16.81 -14.96
C LEU A 48 6.93 15.50 -15.54
N THR A 49 6.99 15.30 -16.85
CA THR A 49 6.46 14.09 -17.51
C THR A 49 7.15 12.80 -17.06
N CYS A 50 8.44 12.87 -16.72
CA CYS A 50 9.16 11.73 -16.16
C CYS A 50 8.63 11.35 -14.77
N VAL A 51 8.40 12.34 -13.90
CA VAL A 51 7.91 12.07 -12.55
C VAL A 51 6.46 11.59 -12.58
N GLU A 52 5.61 12.17 -13.42
CA GLU A 52 4.23 11.72 -13.64
C GLU A 52 4.16 10.24 -14.03
N ALA A 53 5.04 9.80 -14.95
CA ALA A 53 5.11 8.41 -15.35
C ALA A 53 5.55 7.48 -14.19
N ALA A 54 6.47 7.94 -13.34
CA ALA A 54 6.89 7.20 -12.15
C ALA A 54 5.76 7.14 -11.10
N ASP A 55 5.05 8.23 -10.88
CA ASP A 55 3.88 8.31 -9.99
C ASP A 55 2.78 7.35 -10.44
N GLY A 56 2.45 7.31 -11.74
CA GLY A 56 1.44 6.38 -12.26
C GLY A 56 1.79 4.90 -12.06
N ARG A 57 3.09 4.54 -12.17
CA ARG A 57 3.56 3.17 -11.86
C ARG A 57 3.44 2.86 -10.37
N LEU A 58 3.78 3.82 -9.51
CA LEU A 58 3.63 3.66 -8.06
C LEU A 58 2.14 3.58 -7.67
N ALA A 59 1.28 4.38 -8.30
CA ALA A 59 -0.17 4.36 -8.10
C ALA A 59 -0.74 2.96 -8.36
N THR A 60 -0.38 2.38 -9.50
CA THR A 60 -0.77 1.01 -9.88
C THR A 60 -0.32 -0.03 -8.84
N SER A 61 0.84 0.18 -8.22
CA SER A 61 1.36 -0.72 -7.19
C SER A 61 0.57 -0.61 -5.88
N PHE A 62 0.16 0.60 -5.50
CA PHE A 62 -0.75 0.80 -4.36
C PHE A 62 -2.17 0.28 -4.62
N ASP A 63 -2.69 0.43 -5.84
CA ASP A 63 -3.97 -0.18 -6.24
C ASP A 63 -3.91 -1.70 -6.11
N LYS A 64 -2.84 -2.31 -6.62
CA LYS A 64 -2.63 -3.76 -6.48
C LYS A 64 -2.57 -4.16 -5.01
N PHE A 65 -1.79 -3.45 -4.20
CA PHE A 65 -1.68 -3.76 -2.77
C PHE A 65 -3.05 -3.64 -2.07
N SER A 66 -3.81 -2.58 -2.34
CA SER A 66 -5.18 -2.40 -1.82
C SER A 66 -6.08 -3.58 -2.20
N ASN A 67 -6.05 -4.02 -3.46
CA ASN A 67 -6.83 -5.17 -3.93
C ASN A 67 -6.38 -6.49 -3.28
N ASP A 68 -5.08 -6.68 -3.08
CA ASP A 68 -4.54 -7.84 -2.37
C ASP A 68 -5.03 -7.85 -0.89
N MET A 69 -5.13 -6.69 -0.24
CA MET A 69 -5.70 -6.59 1.12
C MET A 69 -7.20 -6.93 1.14
N SER A 70 -7.96 -6.38 0.19
CA SER A 70 -9.41 -6.62 0.08
C SER A 70 -9.74 -8.10 -0.18
N SER A 71 -8.90 -8.78 -0.95
CA SER A 71 -9.09 -10.19 -1.33
C SER A 71 -8.51 -11.20 -0.32
N THR A 72 -7.65 -10.75 0.60
CA THR A 72 -7.08 -11.61 1.64
C THR A 72 -8.09 -11.91 2.74
N ASN A 73 -8.22 -13.18 3.10
CA ASN A 73 -9.10 -13.62 4.20
C ASN A 73 -8.46 -13.34 5.56
N PHE A 74 -8.56 -12.11 6.06
CA PHE A 74 -8.08 -11.80 7.41
C PHE A 74 -8.97 -12.43 8.50
N PRO A 75 -8.40 -12.89 9.63
CA PRO A 75 -9.16 -13.23 10.81
C PRO A 75 -10.03 -12.05 11.27
N SER A 76 -11.21 -12.34 11.84
CA SER A 76 -12.16 -11.29 12.28
C SER A 76 -11.54 -10.27 13.24
N SER A 77 -10.62 -10.69 14.11
CA SER A 77 -9.87 -9.82 15.04
C SER A 77 -8.97 -8.80 14.33
N SER A 78 -8.53 -9.10 13.11
CA SER A 78 -7.59 -8.30 12.33
C SER A 78 -8.27 -7.50 11.21
N ARG A 79 -9.55 -7.78 10.94
CA ARG A 79 -10.29 -7.21 9.80
C ARG A 79 -10.30 -5.69 9.80
N VAL A 80 -10.56 -5.06 10.94
CA VAL A 80 -10.56 -3.59 11.06
C VAL A 80 -9.20 -2.99 10.72
N ALA A 81 -8.10 -3.65 11.10
CA ALA A 81 -6.76 -3.18 10.77
C ALA A 81 -6.47 -3.36 9.27
N ALA A 82 -6.93 -4.45 8.68
CA ALA A 82 -6.81 -4.69 7.24
C ALA A 82 -7.59 -3.66 6.42
N ASP A 83 -8.85 -3.37 6.80
CA ASP A 83 -9.69 -2.39 6.10
C ASP A 83 -9.07 -0.97 6.16
N ARG A 84 -8.43 -0.61 7.28
CA ARG A 84 -7.69 0.68 7.39
C ARG A 84 -6.50 0.72 6.44
N LEU A 85 -5.70 -0.35 6.42
CA LEU A 85 -4.53 -0.45 5.56
C LEU A 85 -4.91 -0.45 4.07
N GLU A 86 -5.99 -1.14 3.70
CA GLU A 86 -6.61 -1.08 2.37
C GLU A 86 -7.00 0.36 2.04
N SER A 87 -7.75 1.03 2.92
CA SER A 87 -8.24 2.39 2.69
C SER A 87 -7.11 3.41 2.47
N VAL A 88 -6.05 3.41 3.30
CA VAL A 88 -4.91 4.32 3.08
C VAL A 88 -4.15 3.96 1.80
N SER A 89 -4.03 2.68 1.44
CA SER A 89 -3.40 2.26 0.19
C SER A 89 -4.17 2.80 -1.03
N SER A 90 -5.49 2.69 -1.01
CA SER A 90 -6.36 3.26 -2.06
C SER A 90 -6.26 4.79 -2.14
N ARG A 91 -6.16 5.48 -0.99
CA ARG A 91 -5.95 6.94 -0.95
C ARG A 91 -4.58 7.35 -1.52
N LEU A 92 -3.53 6.58 -1.24
CA LEU A 92 -2.20 6.77 -1.85
C LEU A 92 -2.23 6.57 -3.36
N ALA A 93 -2.87 5.50 -3.84
CA ALA A 93 -3.04 5.28 -5.27
C ALA A 93 -3.80 6.44 -5.94
N THR A 94 -4.90 6.88 -5.34
CA THR A 94 -5.70 8.01 -5.83
C THR A 94 -4.88 9.30 -5.91
N LEU A 95 -4.12 9.64 -4.86
CA LEU A 95 -3.23 10.79 -4.86
C LEU A 95 -2.21 10.70 -6.00
N LEU A 96 -1.58 9.54 -6.16
CA LEU A 96 -0.54 9.34 -7.17
C LEU A 96 -1.10 9.41 -8.60
N HIS A 97 -2.31 8.90 -8.84
CA HIS A 97 -3.01 9.09 -10.12
C HIS A 97 -3.33 10.56 -10.37
N GLN A 98 -3.74 11.32 -9.34
CA GLN A 98 -4.01 12.75 -9.49
C GLN A 98 -2.76 13.53 -9.87
N VAL A 99 -1.67 13.38 -9.11
CA VAL A 99 -0.40 14.07 -9.38
C VAL A 99 0.26 13.63 -10.68
N ALA A 100 -0.03 12.42 -11.19
CA ALA A 100 0.45 11.96 -12.49
C ALA A 100 -0.23 12.66 -13.69
N THR A 101 -1.24 13.50 -13.45
CA THR A 101 -2.01 14.18 -14.52
C THR A 101 -1.97 15.71 -14.45
N VAL A 102 -1.28 16.28 -13.45
CA VAL A 102 -1.22 17.73 -13.25
C VAL A 102 -0.29 18.39 -14.26
N GLN A 103 -0.70 19.51 -14.86
CA GLN A 103 0.08 20.13 -15.94
C GLN A 103 1.15 21.12 -15.47
N SER A 104 1.31 21.29 -14.15
CA SER A 104 2.25 22.26 -13.59
C SER A 104 3.03 21.70 -12.40
N VAL A 105 4.29 22.12 -12.31
CA VAL A 105 5.18 21.75 -11.19
C VAL A 105 4.67 22.31 -9.86
N ALA A 106 3.97 23.45 -9.89
CA ALA A 106 3.39 24.06 -8.69
C ALA A 106 2.24 23.20 -8.14
N ASP A 107 1.32 22.77 -9.01
CA ASP A 107 0.18 21.92 -8.64
C ASP A 107 0.67 20.54 -8.20
N TYR A 108 1.67 19.99 -8.89
CA TYR A 108 2.34 18.75 -8.49
C TYR A 108 2.82 18.83 -7.05
N ARG A 109 3.64 19.84 -6.72
CA ARG A 109 4.20 19.99 -5.36
C ARG A 109 3.11 20.22 -4.31
N ALA A 110 2.11 21.01 -4.64
CA ALA A 110 1.00 21.29 -3.72
C ALA A 110 0.23 20.01 -3.37
N GLN A 111 -0.10 19.19 -4.38
CA GLN A 111 -0.82 17.92 -4.16
C GLN A 111 0.08 16.85 -3.53
N PHE A 112 1.30 16.67 -4.05
CA PHE A 112 2.25 15.66 -3.57
C PHE A 112 2.69 15.89 -2.11
N SER A 113 2.47 17.08 -1.54
CA SER A 113 2.68 17.32 -0.10
C SER A 113 1.86 16.38 0.80
N GLN A 114 0.74 15.84 0.31
CA GLN A 114 -0.09 14.86 1.02
C GLN A 114 0.52 13.45 1.04
N PHE A 115 1.54 13.18 0.22
CA PHE A 115 2.15 11.86 0.13
C PHE A 115 2.80 11.44 1.45
N GLN A 116 3.55 12.34 2.09
CA GLN A 116 4.23 12.03 3.36
C GLN A 116 3.25 11.66 4.49
N PRO A 117 2.22 12.46 4.83
CA PRO A 117 1.30 12.09 5.90
C PRO A 117 0.53 10.79 5.60
N LEU A 118 0.14 10.55 4.35
CA LEU A 118 -0.48 9.28 3.95
C LEU A 118 0.50 8.10 4.07
N GLY A 119 1.77 8.28 3.71
CA GLY A 119 2.80 7.25 3.89
C GLY A 119 3.03 6.89 5.36
N SER A 120 3.06 7.89 6.24
CA SER A 120 3.16 7.64 7.69
C SER A 120 1.93 6.93 8.25
N GLU A 121 0.74 7.25 7.75
CA GLU A 121 -0.50 6.53 8.07
C GLU A 121 -0.44 5.07 7.60
N PHE A 122 0.04 4.84 6.37
CA PHE A 122 0.23 3.51 5.81
C PHE A 122 1.20 2.66 6.65
N ASP A 123 2.36 3.19 7.02
CA ASP A 123 3.34 2.47 7.83
C ASP A 123 2.78 2.07 9.20
N ARG A 124 2.07 3.01 9.85
CA ARG A 124 1.39 2.74 11.12
C ARG A 124 0.36 1.62 10.98
N ASP A 125 -0.51 1.70 9.99
CA ASP A 125 -1.60 0.75 9.82
C ASP A 125 -1.07 -0.64 9.38
N TYR A 126 0.03 -0.69 8.63
CA TYR A 126 0.78 -1.90 8.34
C TYR A 126 1.30 -2.56 9.63
N HIS A 127 1.94 -1.78 10.51
CA HIS A 127 2.44 -2.30 11.79
C HIS A 127 1.31 -2.79 12.71
N VAL A 128 0.18 -2.09 12.74
CA VAL A 128 -1.01 -2.51 13.51
C VAL A 128 -1.55 -3.83 12.99
N LEU A 129 -1.75 -3.96 11.67
CA LEU A 129 -2.23 -5.20 11.06
C LEU A 129 -1.27 -6.35 11.33
N ARG A 130 0.02 -6.15 11.05
CA ARG A 130 1.07 -7.16 11.29
C ARG A 130 1.04 -7.63 12.74
N THR A 131 0.96 -6.71 13.70
CA THR A 131 0.92 -7.06 15.15
C THR A 131 -0.34 -7.82 15.53
N SER A 132 -1.49 -7.54 14.88
CA SER A 132 -2.74 -8.26 15.13
C SER A 132 -2.75 -9.71 14.59
N LEU A 133 -1.79 -10.04 13.72
CA LEU A 133 -1.67 -11.35 13.07
C LEU A 133 -0.63 -12.25 13.74
N VAL A 134 0.13 -11.76 14.72
CA VAL A 134 1.10 -12.54 15.52
C VAL A 134 0.53 -12.94 16.87
#